data_AF-X0YS32-F1
#
_entry.id   AF-X0YS32-F1
#
_cell.length_a   1.000
_cell.length_b   1.000
_cell.length_c   1.000
_cell.angle_alpha   90.00
_cell.angle_beta   90.00
_cell.angle_gamma   90.00
#
_symmetry.space_group_name_H-M   'P 1'
#
loop_
_entity.id
_entity.type
_entity.pdbx_description
1 polymer ?
#
loop_
_entity_poly.entity_id
_entity_poly.type
_entity_poly.pdbx_seq_one_letter_code
_entity_poly.pdbx_strand_id
1 'polypeptide(L)'
;NGHHILLSAMRESFEIINVGSLSLNRHIFQEIMQISGDMFVIAIKIGSPAIAALLFTSVAFGLIVKLMPQMNIMIVAFPVKIVIGLVFFGVSLNVLLRFMERYLGGLGSLLINTMSLLKV
;
A
#
# COMPACT_ATOMS: atom_id res chain seq x y z
N ASN A 1 5.15 5.04 19.09
CA ASN A 1 5.48 6.49 19.00
C ASN A 1 5.07 7.17 17.69
N GLY A 2 4.33 6.53 16.78
CA GLY A 2 3.90 7.19 15.53
C GLY A 2 3.08 8.47 15.72
N HIS A 3 2.19 8.48 16.71
CA HIS A 3 1.42 9.69 17.05
C HIS A 3 2.30 10.83 17.58
N HIS A 4 3.37 10.54 18.32
CA HIS A 4 4.32 11.57 18.76
C HIS A 4 5.04 12.22 17.58
N ILE A 5 5.42 11.44 16.56
CA ILE A 5 6.04 11.94 15.32
C ILE A 5 5.08 12.90 14.59
N LEU A 6 3.79 12.56 14.54
CA LEU A 6 2.79 13.43 13.92
C LEU A 6 2.62 14.75 14.69
N LEU A 7 2.50 14.68 16.02
CA LEU A 7 2.34 15.86 16.86
C LEU A 7 3.59 16.77 16.81
N SER A 8 4.80 16.19 16.80
CA SER A 8 6.03 16.96 16.66
C SER A 8 6.13 17.62 15.29
N ALA A 9 5.80 16.90 14.21
CA ALA A 9 5.79 17.45 12.86
C ALA A 9 4.76 18.57 12.69
N MET A 10 3.58 18.45 13.32
CA MET A 10 2.58 19.53 13.34
C MET A 10 3.12 20.78 14.02
N ARG A 11 3.77 20.64 15.18
CA ARG A 11 4.40 21.78 15.88
C ARG A 11 5.51 22.41 15.02
N GLU A 12 6.36 21.60 14.40
CA GLU A 12 7.47 22.06 13.55
C GLU A 12 6.97 22.72 12.24
N SER A 13 5.80 22.31 11.73
CA SER A 13 5.23 22.88 10.51
C SER A 13 4.99 24.39 10.59
N PHE A 14 4.61 24.90 11.77
CA PHE A 14 4.41 26.35 12.01
C PHE A 14 5.72 27.14 12.06
N GLU A 15 6.85 26.48 12.34
CA GLU A 15 8.18 27.09 12.29
C GLU A 15 8.76 27.04 10.87
N ILE A 16 8.47 25.97 10.10
CA ILE A 16 8.99 25.77 8.74
C ILE A 16 8.21 26.62 7.72
N ILE A 17 6.88 26.69 7.85
CA ILE A 17 5.99 27.40 6.92
C ILE A 17 5.48 28.67 7.63
N ASN A 18 6.08 29.82 7.31
CA ASN A 18 5.61 31.09 7.85
C ASN A 18 4.16 31.39 7.40
N VAL A 19 3.38 31.99 8.30
CA VAL A 19 1.99 32.37 8.01
C VAL A 19 1.97 33.34 6.82
N GLY A 20 1.30 32.94 5.73
CA GLY A 20 1.20 33.75 4.50
C GLY A 20 2.28 33.50 3.45
N SER A 21 3.28 32.64 3.70
CA SER A 21 4.35 32.31 2.74
C SER A 21 4.15 30.96 2.02
N LEU A 22 2.92 30.47 1.95
CA LEU A 22 2.60 29.22 1.27
C LEU A 22 2.65 29.40 -0.25
N SER A 23 3.55 28.67 -0.91
CA SER A 23 3.61 28.62 -2.37
C SER A 23 3.45 27.19 -2.86
N LEU A 24 2.40 26.96 -3.67
CA LEU A 24 2.22 25.70 -4.38
C LEU A 24 3.08 25.71 -5.64
N ASN A 25 4.35 25.29 -5.50
CA ASN A 25 5.28 25.15 -6.60
C ASN A 25 5.12 23.79 -7.31
N ARG A 26 5.57 23.71 -8.57
CA ARG A 26 5.64 22.51 -9.40
C ARG A 26 6.36 21.34 -8.71
N HIS A 27 7.36 21.63 -7.87
CA HIS A 27 8.10 20.62 -7.12
C HIS A 27 7.20 19.82 -6.16
N ILE A 28 6.24 20.47 -5.49
CA ILE A 28 5.30 19.80 -4.60
C ILE A 28 4.36 18.88 -5.40
N PHE A 29 3.91 19.34 -6.56
CA PHE A 29 3.09 18.51 -7.46
C PHE A 29 3.85 17.27 -7.94
N GLN A 30 5.15 17.41 -8.26
CA GLN A 30 6.01 16.28 -8.62
C GLN A 30 6.19 15.31 -7.46
N GLU A 31 6.44 15.84 -6.25
CA GLU A 31 6.60 15.03 -5.04
C GLU A 31 5.32 14.24 -4.71
N ILE A 32 4.15 14.89 -4.76
CA ILE A 32 2.85 14.22 -4.53
C ILE A 32 2.60 13.12 -5.56
N MET A 33 2.90 13.37 -6.84
CA MET A 33 2.79 12.36 -7.90
C MET A 33 3.71 11.17 -7.64
N GLN A 34 4.95 11.43 -7.21
CA GLN A 34 5.91 10.39 -6.89
C GLN A 34 5.46 9.55 -5.69
N ILE A 35 5.06 10.19 -4.58
CA ILE A 35 4.51 9.52 -3.39
C ILE A 35 3.29 8.66 -3.77
N SER A 36 2.44 9.17 -4.67
CA SER A 36 1.27 8.42 -5.17
C SER A 36 1.65 7.18 -5.98
N GLY A 37 2.67 7.29 -6.84
CA GLY A 37 3.23 6.14 -7.55
C GLY A 37 3.80 5.10 -6.60
N ASP A 38 4.56 5.54 -5.61
CA ASP A 38 5.14 4.67 -4.59
C ASP A 38 4.07 3.94 -3.77
N MET A 39 2.96 4.61 -3.43
CA MET A 39 1.81 3.98 -2.76
C MET A 39 1.25 2.79 -3.55
N PHE A 40 1.13 2.92 -4.88
CA PHE A 40 0.65 1.84 -5.73
C PHE A 40 1.63 0.66 -5.76
N VAL A 41 2.93 0.94 -5.85
CA VAL A 41 3.99 -0.07 -5.81
C VAL A 41 3.97 -0.82 -4.47
N ILE A 42 3.81 -0.11 -3.35
CA ILE A 42 3.73 -0.71 -2.01
C ILE A 42 2.49 -1.59 -1.89
N ALA A 43 1.33 -1.11 -2.34
CA ALA A 43 0.07 -1.87 -2.31
C ALA A 43 0.21 -3.20 -3.07
N ILE A 44 0.80 -3.18 -4.28
CA ILE A 44 1.05 -4.40 -5.05
C ILE A 44 2.04 -5.31 -4.32
N LYS A 45 3.13 -4.78 -3.75
CA LYS A 45 4.11 -5.60 -3.02
C LYS A 45 3.48 -6.33 -1.84
N ILE A 46 2.67 -5.64 -1.04
CA ILE A 46 1.98 -6.23 0.13
C ILE A 46 0.94 -7.26 -0.33
N GLY A 47 0.18 -6.96 -1.38
CA GLY A 47 -0.83 -7.85 -1.95
C GLY A 47 -0.28 -9.00 -2.80
N SER A 48 0.99 -8.93 -3.20
CA SER A 48 1.59 -9.87 -4.16
C SER A 48 1.45 -11.35 -3.80
N PRO A 49 1.57 -11.79 -2.52
CA PRO A 49 1.41 -13.20 -2.19
C PRO A 49 -0.01 -13.70 -2.46
N ALA A 50 -1.02 -12.92 -2.07
CA ALA A 50 -2.43 -13.25 -2.28
C ALA A 50 -2.83 -13.16 -3.77
N ILE A 51 -2.38 -12.12 -4.47
CA ILE A 51 -2.62 -11.95 -5.91
C ILE A 51 -2.05 -13.15 -6.68
N ALA A 52 -0.78 -13.50 -6.43
CA ALA A 52 -0.14 -14.63 -7.08
C ALA A 52 -0.90 -15.94 -6.81
N ALA A 53 -1.21 -16.24 -5.54
CA ALA A 53 -1.94 -17.45 -5.17
C ALA A 53 -3.30 -17.56 -5.87
N LEU A 54 -4.08 -16.47 -5.90
CA LEU A 54 -5.40 -16.45 -6.54
C LEU A 54 -5.31 -16.54 -8.07
N LEU A 55 -4.28 -15.97 -8.68
CA LEU A 55 -4.01 -16.11 -10.12
C LEU A 55 -3.69 -17.57 -10.46
N PHE A 56 -2.76 -18.21 -9.75
CA PHE A 56 -2.44 -19.63 -9.96
C PHE A 56 -3.65 -20.53 -9.74
N THR A 57 -4.44 -20.25 -8.71
CA THR A 57 -5.69 -20.98 -8.44
C THR A 57 -6.68 -20.83 -9.60
N SER A 58 -6.78 -19.64 -10.19
CA SER A 58 -7.67 -19.38 -11.33
C SER A 58 -7.22 -20.12 -12.58
N VAL A 59 -5.91 -20.18 -12.84
CA VAL A 59 -5.34 -20.98 -13.94
C VAL A 59 -5.60 -22.48 -13.71
N ALA A 60 -5.36 -22.98 -12.50
CA ALA A 60 -5.59 -24.37 -12.14
C ALA A 60 -7.06 -24.77 -12.34
N PHE A 61 -8.01 -23.94 -11.90
CA PHE A 61 -9.43 -24.19 -12.15
C PHE A 61 -9.79 -24.13 -13.63
N GLY A 62 -9.19 -23.22 -14.41
CA GLY A 62 -9.35 -23.19 -15.87
C GLY A 62 -8.95 -24.50 -16.55
N LEU A 63 -7.87 -25.13 -16.07
CA LEU A 63 -7.45 -26.47 -16.53
C LEU A 63 -8.43 -27.56 -16.09
N ILE A 64 -8.95 -27.50 -14.85
CA ILE A 64 -9.93 -28.46 -14.33
C ILE A 64 -11.23 -28.45 -15.15
N VAL A 65 -11.72 -27.28 -15.60
CA VAL A 65 -12.90 -27.21 -16.49
C VAL A 65 -12.69 -28.06 -17.75
N LYS A 66 -11.48 -28.00 -18.32
CA LYS A 66 -11.17 -28.72 -19.56
C LYS A 66 -11.14 -30.24 -19.33
N LEU A 67 -10.68 -30.69 -18.16
CA LEU A 67 -10.59 -32.12 -17.81
C LEU A 67 -11.94 -32.70 -17.35
N MET A 68 -12.75 -31.90 -16.66
CA MET A 68 -14.03 -32.32 -16.06
C MET A 68 -15.16 -31.35 -16.46
N PRO A 69 -15.61 -31.37 -17.73
CA PRO A 69 -16.55 -30.39 -18.27
C PRO A 69 -17.96 -30.48 -17.69
N GLN A 70 -18.31 -31.60 -17.05
CA GLN A 70 -19.62 -31.80 -16.42
C GLN A 70 -19.71 -31.20 -15.01
N MET A 71 -18.59 -30.76 -14.43
CA MET A 71 -18.56 -30.22 -13.07
C MET A 71 -19.00 -28.75 -13.06
N ASN A 72 -19.94 -28.39 -12.18
CA ASN A 72 -20.26 -26.97 -11.95
C ASN A 72 -19.13 -26.29 -11.17
N ILE A 73 -18.16 -25.74 -11.92
CA ILE A 73 -16.95 -25.21 -11.33
C ILE A 73 -17.19 -24.01 -10.40
N MET A 74 -18.26 -23.25 -10.60
CA MET A 74 -18.55 -22.09 -9.74
C MET A 74 -18.79 -22.53 -8.29
N ILE A 75 -19.43 -23.68 -8.07
CA ILE A 75 -19.71 -24.22 -6.74
C ILE A 75 -18.41 -24.60 -6.01
N VAL A 76 -17.41 -25.10 -6.71
CA VAL A 76 -16.14 -25.58 -6.11
C VAL A 76 -15.11 -24.47 -6.04
N ALA A 77 -15.00 -23.63 -7.07
CA ALA A 77 -13.97 -22.62 -7.18
C ALA A 77 -14.14 -21.49 -6.17
N PHE A 78 -15.36 -21.06 -5.86
CA PHE A 78 -15.57 -19.98 -4.89
C PHE A 78 -15.12 -20.36 -3.47
N PRO A 79 -15.58 -21.47 -2.86
CA PRO A 79 -15.09 -21.88 -1.54
C PRO A 79 -13.57 -22.02 -1.48
N VAL A 80 -12.96 -22.63 -2.50
CA VAL A 80 -11.50 -22.82 -2.56
C VAL A 80 -10.77 -21.48 -2.67
N LYS A 81 -11.23 -20.56 -3.53
CA LYS A 81 -10.66 -19.21 -3.65
C LYS A 81 -10.77 -18.42 -2.35
N ILE A 82 -11.86 -18.55 -1.60
CA ILE A 82 -12.02 -17.89 -0.30
C ILE A 82 -11.00 -18.41 0.71
N VAL A 83 -10.85 -19.74 0.83
CA VAL A 83 -9.87 -20.33 1.77
C VAL A 83 -8.44 -19.91 1.41
N ILE A 84 -8.06 -20.03 0.14
CA ILE A 84 -6.72 -19.62 -0.33
C ILE A 84 -6.52 -18.12 -0.10
N GLY A 85 -7.51 -17.29 -0.43
CA GLY A 85 -7.48 -15.86 -0.20
C GLY A 85 -7.25 -15.51 1.27
N LEU A 86 -7.95 -16.16 2.20
CA LEU A 86 -7.80 -15.95 3.63
C LEU A 86 -6.43 -16.38 4.16
N VAL A 87 -5.92 -17.54 3.72
CA VAL A 87 -4.59 -18.02 4.11
C VAL A 87 -3.51 -17.04 3.68
N PHE A 88 -3.53 -16.63 2.41
CA PHE A 88 -2.54 -15.69 1.88
C PHE A 88 -2.75 -14.26 2.38
N PHE A 89 -3.97 -13.88 2.76
CA PHE A 89 -4.23 -12.63 3.46
C PHE A 89 -3.50 -12.59 4.82
N GLY A 90 -3.52 -13.70 5.58
CA GLY A 90 -2.73 -13.82 6.81
C GLY A 90 -1.22 -13.67 6.57
N VAL A 91 -0.71 -14.22 5.47
CA VAL A 91 0.70 -14.03 5.06
C VAL A 91 0.97 -12.56 4.71
N SER A 92 0.09 -11.92 3.93
CA SER A 92 0.19 -10.50 3.58
C SER A 92 0.14 -9.58 4.80
N LEU A 93 -0.60 -9.93 5.86
CA LEU A 93 -0.61 -9.16 7.11
C LEU A 93 0.78 -9.11 7.78
N ASN A 94 1.53 -10.22 7.76
CA ASN A 94 2.89 -10.23 8.29
C ASN A 94 3.82 -9.31 7.50
N VAL A 95 3.66 -9.27 6.17
CA VAL A 95 4.40 -8.35 5.30
C VAL A 95 4.01 -6.90 5.58
N LEU A 96 2.70 -6.63 5.75
CA LEU A 96 2.17 -5.30 6.09
C LEU A 96 2.80 -4.75 7.36
N LEU A 97 2.90 -5.55 8.43
CA LEU A 97 3.49 -5.12 9.71
C LEU A 97 4.94 -4.65 9.53
N ARG A 98 5.77 -5.43 8.83
CA ARG A 98 7.16 -5.07 8.53
C ARG A 98 7.27 -3.80 7.68
N PHE A 99 6.37 -3.63 6.72
CA PHE A 99 6.29 -2.40 5.93
C PHE A 99 5.91 -1.21 6.81
N MET A 100 4.93 -1.37 7.69
CA MET A 100 4.48 -0.30 8.57
C MET A 100 5.62 0.24 9.44
N GLU A 101 6.41 -0.63 10.07
CA GLU A 101 7.56 -0.22 10.89
C GLU A 101 8.56 0.63 10.11
N ARG A 102 8.89 0.21 8.87
CA ARG A 102 9.84 0.92 8.01
C ARG A 102 9.32 2.30 7.59
N TYR A 103 8.05 2.40 7.20
CA TYR A 103 7.46 3.66 6.74
C TYR A 103 7.13 4.62 7.88
N LEU A 104 6.65 4.13 9.03
CA LEU A 104 6.47 4.98 10.21
C LEU A 104 7.79 5.55 10.73
N GLY A 105 8.88 4.77 10.67
CA GLY A 105 10.22 5.26 11.03
C GLY A 105 10.70 6.42 10.15
N GLY A 106 10.38 6.40 8.86
CA GLY A 106 10.74 7.46 7.90
C GLY A 106 9.73 8.61 7.79
N LEU A 107 8.59 8.52 8.47
CA LEU A 107 7.46 9.45 8.29
C LEU A 107 7.83 10.88 8.73
N GLY A 108 8.60 11.03 9.81
CA GLY A 108 9.06 12.34 10.27
C GLY A 108 9.90 13.07 9.23
N SER A 109 10.91 12.39 8.66
CA SER A 109 11.73 12.97 7.58
C SER A 109 10.93 13.29 6.33
N LEU A 110 9.93 12.48 5.99
CA LEU A 110 9.10 12.69 4.81
C LEU A 110 8.21 13.94 4.99
N LEU A 111 7.63 14.12 6.18
CA LEU A 111 6.86 15.32 6.52
C LEU A 111 7.73 16.59 6.51
N ILE A 112 8.92 16.54 7.10
CA ILE A 112 9.82 17.71 7.11
C ILE A 112 10.28 18.06 5.68
N ASN A 113 10.66 17.06 4.87
CA ASN A 113 11.06 17.28 3.49
C ASN A 113 9.93 17.90 2.66
N THR A 114 8.70 17.38 2.77
CA THR A 114 7.54 17.92 2.05
C THR A 114 7.17 19.33 2.51
N MET A 115 7.25 19.63 3.81
CA MET A 115 7.06 20.99 4.34
C MET A 115 8.14 21.96 3.85
N SER A 116 9.39 21.51 3.72
CA SER A 116 10.48 22.36 3.19
C SER A 116 10.25 22.76 1.73
N LEU A 117 9.60 21.90 0.94
CA LEU A 117 9.24 22.19 -0.45
C LEU A 117 8.09 23.20 -0.59
N LEU A 118 7.30 23.41 0.47
CA LEU A 118 6.22 24.41 0.56
C LEU A 118 6.72 25.82 0.87
N LYS A 119 8.00 25.94 1.23
CA LYS A 119 8.65 27.22 1.49
C LYS A 119 9.02 27.90 0.18
N VAL A 120 8.79 29.22 0.11
CA VAL A 120 9.33 30.10 -0.94
C VAL A 120 10.82 30.29 -0.77
#